data_AF-A0A0B7KLC7-F1
#
_entry.id   AF-A0A0B7KLC7-F1
#
_cell.length_a   1.000
_cell.length_b   1.000
_cell.length_c   1.000
_cell.angle_alpha   90.00
_cell.angle_beta   90.00
_cell.angle_gamma   90.00
#
_symmetry.space_group_name_H-M   'P 1'
#
loop_
_entity.id
_entity.type
_entity.pdbx_description
1 polymer ?
#
loop_
_entity_poly.entity_id
_entity_poly.type
_entity_poly.pdbx_seq_one_letter_code
_entity_poly.pdbx_strand_id
1 'polypeptide(L)'
;MKTEPALSHFSCHGEVDYDSPLQSKLLTADWEVNPLNVNQIQLRYLEKPQLAYLSACFTAHGGVENQLDESVHLAGALQHAGFPNIIGSAWYVGEEALLAVVQRLYTLLGQSLSSGTPQIGLF
;
A
#
# COMPACT_ATOMS: atom_id res chain seq x y z
N MET A 1 -15.79 9.35 16.66
CA MET A 1 -15.54 8.41 15.56
C MET A 1 -14.53 9.10 14.65
N LYS A 2 -13.26 8.71 14.69
CA LYS A 2 -12.24 9.32 13.82
C LYS A 2 -12.47 8.74 12.41
N THR A 3 -12.75 9.60 11.45
CA THR A 3 -12.85 9.19 10.05
C THR A 3 -11.44 8.93 9.53
N GLU A 4 -11.17 7.70 9.12
CA GLU A 4 -9.93 7.35 8.44
C GLU A 4 -9.90 8.03 7.05
N PRO A 5 -8.71 8.41 6.55
CA PRO A 5 -8.61 9.06 5.26
C PRO A 5 -9.04 8.09 4.14
N ALA A 6 -9.79 8.59 3.16
CA ALA A 6 -10.18 7.80 1.99
C ALA A 6 -8.95 7.37 1.15
N LEU A 7 -7.88 8.18 1.17
CA LEU A 7 -6.59 7.91 0.53
C LEU A 7 -5.49 7.85 1.60
N SER A 8 -4.81 6.72 1.71
CA SER A 8 -3.63 6.55 2.56
C SER A 8 -2.37 6.35 1.69
N HIS A 9 -1.38 7.23 1.82
CA HIS A 9 -0.10 7.12 1.13
C HIS A 9 1.00 6.82 2.14
N PHE A 10 1.68 5.70 1.97
CA PHE A 10 2.86 5.29 2.72
C PHE A 10 4.13 5.51 1.90
N SER A 11 4.89 6.55 2.21
CA SER A 11 6.19 6.85 1.60
C SER A 11 7.29 6.49 2.59
N CYS A 12 7.71 5.23 2.55
CA CYS A 12 8.66 4.63 3.48
C CYS A 12 9.35 3.42 2.83
N HIS A 13 10.22 2.73 3.56
CA HIS A 13 10.73 1.44 3.13
C HIS A 13 9.78 0.31 3.54
N GLY A 14 9.72 -0.73 2.71
CA GLY A 14 9.13 -2.02 3.07
C GLY A 14 10.24 -2.98 3.45
N GLU A 15 10.00 -3.77 4.50
CA GLU A 15 10.85 -4.90 4.88
C GLU A 15 10.04 -6.19 4.73
N VAL A 16 10.58 -7.14 3.96
CA VAL A 16 10.01 -8.47 3.80
C VAL A 16 10.75 -9.41 4.73
N ASP A 17 10.02 -10.03 5.64
CA ASP A 17 10.53 -11.10 6.50
C ASP A 17 10.19 -12.45 5.85
N TYR A 18 11.21 -13.09 5.27
CA TYR A 18 11.04 -14.35 4.53
C TYR A 18 10.81 -15.56 5.44
N ASP A 19 11.27 -15.50 6.69
CA ASP A 19 11.08 -16.56 7.67
C ASP A 19 9.69 -16.45 8.33
N SER A 20 9.19 -15.22 8.47
CA SER A 20 7.90 -14.91 9.07
C SER A 20 7.16 -13.82 8.28
N PRO A 21 6.48 -14.16 7.16
CA PRO A 21 5.83 -13.18 6.28
C PRO A 21 4.86 -12.23 6.99
N LEU A 22 4.19 -12.70 8.06
CA LEU A 22 3.30 -11.89 8.90
C LEU A 22 4.01 -10.75 9.67
N GLN A 23 5.34 -10.82 9.80
CA GLN A 23 6.19 -9.79 10.41
C GLN A 23 6.74 -8.79 9.39
N SER A 24 6.56 -9.03 8.09
CA SER A 24 6.85 -8.05 7.04
C SER A 24 6.12 -6.74 7.34
N LYS A 25 6.80 -5.60 7.19
CA LYS A 25 6.36 -4.32 7.75
C LYS A 25 6.76 -3.12 6.92
N LEU A 26 6.01 -2.05 7.12
CA LEU A 26 6.37 -0.71 6.66
C LEU A 26 7.24 -0.05 7.73
N LEU A 27 8.40 0.47 7.33
CA LEU A 27 9.33 1.19 8.20
C LEU A 27 8.90 2.67 8.31
N THR A 28 7.75 2.91 8.96
CA THR A 28 7.22 4.25 9.29
C THR A 28 8.11 4.96 10.31
N ALA A 29 7.91 6.26 10.56
CA ALA A 29 8.78 7.03 11.45
C ALA A 29 8.96 6.45 12.87
N ASP A 30 7.98 5.68 13.37
CA ASP A 30 7.93 5.07 14.70
C ASP A 30 8.07 3.53 14.67
N TRP A 31 8.53 2.94 13.56
CA TRP A 31 8.47 1.50 13.31
C TRP A 31 9.15 0.63 14.38
N GLU A 32 10.19 1.14 15.06
CA GLU A 32 10.89 0.41 16.13
C GLU A 32 10.03 0.23 17.38
N VAL A 33 9.15 1.19 17.67
CA VAL A 33 8.30 1.20 18.86
C VAL A 33 6.90 0.66 18.54
N ASN A 34 6.39 1.01 17.36
CA ASN A 34 5.06 0.67 16.89
C ASN A 34 5.15 0.24 15.43
N PRO A 35 5.60 -1.01 15.17
CA PRO A 35 5.69 -1.51 13.82
C PRO A 35 4.30 -1.51 13.17
N LEU A 36 4.28 -1.40 11.84
CA LEU A 36 3.10 -1.59 11.03
C LEU A 36 3.31 -2.81 10.14
N ASN A 37 3.18 -3.99 10.75
CA ASN A 37 3.37 -5.28 10.07
C ASN A 37 2.07 -5.86 9.51
N VAL A 38 2.19 -6.86 8.65
CA VAL A 38 1.07 -7.58 8.02
C VAL A 38 0.04 -8.03 9.06
N ASN A 39 0.48 -8.67 10.15
CA ASN A 39 -0.41 -9.14 11.22
C ASN A 39 -1.20 -8.01 11.89
N GLN A 40 -0.58 -6.85 12.14
CA GLN A 40 -1.25 -5.70 12.74
C GLN A 40 -2.19 -5.01 11.76
N ILE A 41 -1.86 -4.98 10.47
CA ILE A 41 -2.68 -4.35 9.44
C ILE A 41 -3.95 -5.18 9.19
N GLN A 42 -3.83 -6.49 8.97
CA GLN A 42 -4.96 -7.36 8.61
C GLN A 42 -6.04 -7.45 9.70
N LEU A 43 -5.67 -7.15 10.95
CA LEU A 43 -6.60 -7.10 12.09
C LEU A 43 -7.34 -5.77 12.22
N ARG A 44 -7.03 -4.76 11.40
CA ARG A 44 -7.75 -3.49 11.38
C ARG A 44 -9.02 -3.60 10.56
N TYR A 45 -10.02 -2.81 10.94
CA TYR A 45 -11.21 -2.60 10.13
C TYR A 45 -11.38 -1.09 9.91
N LEU A 46 -11.09 -0.65 8.70
CA LEU A 46 -11.14 0.77 8.35
C LEU A 46 -12.52 1.11 7.79
N GLU A 47 -13.09 2.22 8.27
CA GLU A 47 -14.40 2.67 7.81
C GLU A 47 -14.26 3.58 6.60
N LYS A 48 -14.70 3.10 5.44
CA LYS A 48 -14.72 3.81 4.15
C LYS A 48 -13.33 4.16 3.53
N PRO A 49 -12.31 3.29 3.61
CA PRO A 49 -11.10 3.48 2.80
C PRO A 49 -11.43 3.35 1.31
N GLN A 50 -10.67 4.03 0.43
CA GLN A 50 -10.83 3.92 -1.03
C GLN A 50 -9.54 3.48 -1.73
N LEU A 51 -8.40 4.04 -1.33
CA LEU A 51 -7.11 3.75 -1.96
C LEU A 51 -5.98 3.76 -0.92
N ALA A 52 -5.17 2.71 -0.92
CA ALA A 52 -3.86 2.72 -0.28
C ALA A 52 -2.77 2.75 -1.36
N TYR A 53 -1.84 3.69 -1.26
CA TYR A 53 -0.65 3.73 -2.09
C TYR A 53 0.60 3.46 -1.26
N LEU A 54 1.24 2.33 -1.53
CA LEU A 54 2.50 1.89 -0.94
C LEU A 54 3.65 2.32 -1.84
N SER A 55 4.18 3.52 -1.61
CA SER A 55 5.38 4.03 -2.26
C SER A 55 6.63 3.43 -1.62
N ALA A 56 6.72 2.09 -1.66
CA ALA A 56 7.72 1.27 -1.01
C ALA A 56 7.96 -0.02 -1.82
N CYS A 57 9.21 -0.49 -1.85
CA CYS A 57 9.62 -1.69 -2.59
C CYS A 57 9.01 -2.97 -2.00
N PHE A 58 8.75 -3.97 -2.85
CA PHE A 58 8.32 -5.33 -2.47
C PHE A 58 7.04 -5.42 -1.62
N THR A 59 6.22 -4.38 -1.60
CA THR A 59 4.98 -4.34 -0.79
C THR A 59 3.83 -5.20 -1.33
N ALA A 60 3.91 -5.57 -2.61
CA ALA A 60 3.04 -6.54 -3.28
C ALA A 60 3.78 -7.85 -3.58
N HIS A 61 4.87 -8.14 -2.85
CA HIS A 61 5.63 -9.37 -2.99
C HIS A 61 5.21 -10.37 -1.91
N GLY A 62 4.74 -11.55 -2.31
CA GLY A 62 4.23 -12.61 -1.43
C GLY A 62 5.28 -13.39 -0.63
N GLY A 63 6.54 -12.95 -0.60
CA GLY A 63 7.64 -13.68 0.04
C GLY A 63 8.25 -14.75 -0.87
N VAL A 64 8.86 -15.78 -0.25
CA VAL A 64 9.72 -16.77 -0.94
C VAL A 64 8.94 -17.51 -2.05
N GLU A 65 9.58 -17.70 -3.21
CA GLU A 65 9.13 -18.64 -4.25
C GLU A 65 8.75 -19.97 -3.58
N ASN A 66 7.48 -20.38 -3.72
CA ASN A 66 6.84 -21.60 -3.17
C ASN A 66 6.01 -21.45 -1.88
N GLN A 67 5.78 -20.24 -1.35
CA GLN A 67 4.68 -20.04 -0.39
C GLN A 67 3.36 -19.87 -1.16
N LEU A 68 2.38 -20.74 -0.86
CA LEU A 68 1.10 -20.87 -1.57
C LEU A 68 0.07 -19.78 -1.23
N ASP A 69 0.36 -18.93 -0.24
CA ASP A 69 -0.59 -17.92 0.22
C ASP A 69 -0.21 -16.55 -0.33
N GLU A 70 -0.64 -16.30 -1.56
CA GLU A 70 -0.52 -15.02 -2.27
C GLU A 70 -1.14 -13.84 -1.49
N SER A 71 -1.86 -14.08 -0.38
CA SER A 71 -2.44 -13.03 0.46
C SER A 71 -1.53 -12.50 1.57
N VAL A 72 -0.42 -13.18 1.89
CA VAL A 72 0.42 -12.84 3.07
C VAL A 72 1.53 -11.83 2.72
N HIS A 73 1.11 -10.65 2.29
CA HIS A 73 2.00 -9.49 2.06
C HIS A 73 1.30 -8.18 2.43
N LEU A 74 2.06 -7.07 2.47
CA LEU A 74 1.56 -5.77 2.95
C LEU A 74 0.33 -5.25 2.18
N ALA A 75 0.35 -5.35 0.85
CA ALA A 75 -0.82 -4.99 0.04
C ALA A 75 -2.03 -5.91 0.29
N GLY A 76 -1.84 -7.21 0.49
CA GLY A 76 -2.91 -8.16 0.85
C GLY A 76 -3.49 -7.84 2.23
N ALA A 77 -2.64 -7.53 3.21
CA ALA A 77 -3.06 -7.11 4.55
C ALA A 77 -3.97 -5.86 4.50
N LEU A 78 -3.66 -4.90 3.63
CA LEU A 78 -4.50 -3.71 3.44
C LEU A 78 -5.83 -4.02 2.75
N GLN A 79 -5.85 -5.00 1.83
CA GLN A 79 -7.12 -5.51 1.29
C GLN A 79 -7.98 -6.11 2.40
N HIS A 80 -7.40 -6.96 3.26
CA HIS A 80 -8.09 -7.51 4.42
C HIS A 80 -8.57 -6.43 5.40
N ALA A 81 -7.82 -5.34 5.56
CA ALA A 81 -8.19 -4.20 6.38
C ALA A 81 -9.34 -3.33 5.80
N GLY A 82 -9.76 -3.61 4.55
CA GLY A 82 -10.92 -3.03 3.91
C GLY A 82 -10.62 -2.10 2.73
N PHE A 83 -9.35 -1.87 2.34
CA PHE A 83 -9.05 -1.06 1.16
C PHE A 83 -9.50 -1.77 -0.12
N PRO A 84 -10.38 -1.17 -0.94
CA PRO A 84 -10.83 -1.79 -2.19
C PRO A 84 -9.81 -1.64 -3.33
N ASN A 85 -8.90 -0.66 -3.25
CA ASN A 85 -7.86 -0.43 -4.25
C ASN A 85 -6.51 -0.23 -3.55
N ILE A 86 -5.48 -0.93 -4.05
CA ILE A 86 -4.12 -0.83 -3.53
C ILE A 86 -3.15 -0.69 -4.70
N ILE A 87 -2.24 0.28 -4.59
CA ILE A 87 -1.07 0.40 -5.46
C ILE A 87 0.14 0.00 -4.62
N GLY A 88 0.89 -1.00 -5.05
CA GLY A 88 2.12 -1.45 -4.43
C GLY A 88 3.11 -1.96 -5.47
N SER A 89 4.30 -2.35 -5.03
CA SER A 89 5.35 -2.84 -5.93
C SER A 89 5.71 -4.29 -5.61
N ALA A 90 5.84 -5.14 -6.63
CA ALA A 90 6.26 -6.53 -6.44
C ALA A 90 7.80 -6.72 -6.48
N TRP A 91 8.54 -5.64 -6.80
CA TRP A 91 10.00 -5.64 -6.91
C TRP A 91 10.57 -4.28 -6.49
N TYR A 92 11.89 -4.14 -6.57
CA TYR A 92 12.58 -2.87 -6.34
C TYR A 92 12.21 -1.82 -7.39
N VAL A 93 11.82 -0.63 -6.94
CA VAL A 93 11.52 0.51 -7.81
C VAL A 93 12.54 1.60 -7.58
N GLY A 94 13.22 2.04 -8.64
CA GLY A 94 14.19 3.15 -8.56
C GLY A 94 13.50 4.48 -8.23
N GLU A 95 14.21 5.37 -7.55
CA GLU A 95 13.68 6.65 -7.04
C GLU A 95 13.06 7.53 -8.13
N GLU A 96 13.70 7.61 -9.30
CA GLU A 96 13.24 8.42 -10.44
C GLU A 96 11.90 7.92 -10.98
N ALA A 97 11.77 6.60 -11.13
CA ALA A 97 10.54 5.97 -11.58
C ALA A 97 9.42 6.14 -10.55
N LEU A 98 9.75 5.97 -9.26
CA LEU A 98 8.81 6.16 -8.16
C LEU A 98 8.28 7.59 -8.14
N LEU A 99 9.17 8.59 -8.24
CA LEU A 99 8.80 10.00 -8.26
C LEU A 99 7.90 10.34 -9.45
N ALA A 100 8.23 9.83 -10.65
CA ALA A 100 7.41 10.04 -11.84
C ALA A 100 5.99 9.48 -11.68
N VAL A 101 5.87 8.26 -11.13
CA VAL A 101 4.56 7.63 -10.87
C VAL A 101 3.76 8.41 -9.82
N VAL A 102 4.39 8.78 -8.70
CA VAL A 102 3.75 9.58 -7.64
C VAL A 102 3.22 10.90 -8.21
N GLN A 103 4.06 11.67 -8.91
CA GLN A 103 3.69 12.96 -9.49
C GLN A 103 2.53 12.81 -10.48
N ARG A 104 2.57 11.80 -11.34
CA ARG A 104 1.53 11.56 -12.34
C ARG A 104 0.21 11.16 -11.67
N LEU A 105 0.25 10.26 -10.69
CA LEU A 105 -0.93 9.81 -9.95
C LEU A 105 -1.64 10.99 -9.29
N TYR A 106 -0.92 11.81 -8.51
CA TYR A 106 -1.54 12.94 -7.82
C TYR A 106 -2.01 14.05 -8.75
N THR A 107 -1.33 14.25 -9.88
CA THR A 107 -1.79 15.18 -10.92
C THR A 107 -3.14 14.73 -11.49
N LEU A 108 -3.26 13.45 -11.86
CA LEU A 108 -4.50 12.88 -12.41
C LEU A 108 -5.64 12.88 -11.39
N LEU A 109 -5.35 12.51 -10.13
CA LEU A 109 -6.33 12.56 -9.05
C LEU A 109 -6.83 13.99 -8.80
N GLY A 110 -5.92 14.97 -8.75
CA GLY A 110 -6.27 16.39 -8.61
C GLY A 110 -7.17 16.89 -9.76
N GLN A 111 -6.83 16.51 -10.99
CA GLN A 111 -7.65 16.82 -12.17
C GLN A 111 -9.04 16.20 -12.09
N SER A 112 -9.14 14.91 -11.78
CA SER A 112 -10.42 14.19 -11.65
C SER A 112 -11.31 14.76 -10.55
N LEU A 113 -10.73 15.22 -9.44
CA LEU A 113 -11.49 15.86 -8.35
C LEU A 113 -11.99 17.25 -8.76
N SER A 114 -11.20 18.00 -9.54
CA SER A 114 -11.58 19.34 -10.02
C SER A 114 -12.62 19.33 -11.15
N SER A 115 -12.70 18.26 -11.95
CA SER A 115 -13.58 18.16 -13.11
C SER A 115 -14.99 17.61 -12.79
N GLY A 116 -15.24 17.15 -11.56
CA GLY A 116 -16.52 16.56 -11.13
C GLY A 116 -16.94 15.29 -11.90
N THR A 117 -16.10 14.81 -12.82
CA THR A 117 -16.37 13.69 -13.73
C THR A 117 -15.15 12.78 -13.71
N PRO A 118 -15.25 11.52 -13.23
CA PRO A 118 -14.13 10.60 -13.28
C PRO A 118 -13.84 10.26 -14.74
N GLN A 119 -12.82 10.91 -15.31
CA GLN A 119 -12.24 10.49 -16.58
C GLN A 119 -11.20 9.40 -16.30
N ILE A 120 -11.69 8.21 -15.97
CA ILE A 120 -10.86 7.01 -16.06
C ILE A 120 -11.38 6.26 -17.28
N GLY A 121 -10.91 6.67 -18.46
CA GLY A 121 -11.03 5.86 -19.66
C GLY A 121 -10.08 4.69 -19.51
N LEU A 122 -10.64 3.48 -19.38
CA LEU A 122 -9.91 2.25 -19.60
C LEU A 122 -9.61 2.14 -21.10
N PHE A 123 -8.43 1.62 -21.45
CA PHE A 123 -8.06 1.25 -22.81
C PHE A 123 -9.09 0.29 -23.43
#